data_AF-A0A5C6UMP9-F1
#
_entry.id   AF-A0A5C6UMP9-F1
#
_cell.length_a   1.000
_cell.length_b   1.000
_cell.length_c   1.000
_cell.angle_alpha   90.00
_cell.angle_beta   90.00
_cell.angle_gamma   90.00
#
_symmetry.space_group_name_H-M   'P 1'
#
loop_
_entity.id
_entity.type
_entity.pdbx_description
1 polymer ?
#
loop_
_entity_poly.entity_id
_entity_poly.type
_entity_poly.pdbx_seq_one_letter_code
_entity_poly.pdbx_strand_id
1 'polypeptide(L)' 'MESNMTNKSPDEKIMKPYLRKLLREHRALNRLIDTTKAIGASEDVKAMKRLRLRLKDKITALQRHYYRRGLPG' A
#
# COMPACT_ATOMS: atom_id res chain seq x y z
N MET A 1 0.34 24.09 -32.35
CA MET A 1 -0.49 24.31 -31.15
C MET A 1 -0.06 23.30 -30.12
N GLU A 2 0.35 23.81 -28.95
CA GLU A 2 1.12 23.09 -27.93
C GLU A 2 0.45 21.80 -27.47
N SER A 3 1.23 20.72 -27.52
CA SER A 3 0.94 19.54 -26.74
C SER A 3 1.28 19.82 -25.27
N ASN A 4 0.49 19.20 -24.38
CA ASN A 4 0.89 18.80 -23.03
C ASN A 4 0.65 19.80 -21.87
N MET A 5 -0.49 19.69 -21.17
CA MET A 5 -0.55 19.96 -19.72
C MET A 5 -1.60 19.05 -19.04
N THR A 6 -1.18 17.83 -18.73
CA THR A 6 -1.60 16.99 -17.60
C THR A 6 -3.01 17.22 -17.04
N ASN A 7 -3.99 16.45 -17.54
CA ASN A 7 -5.24 16.14 -16.84
C ASN A 7 -4.95 15.28 -15.59
N LYS A 8 -4.27 15.84 -14.59
CA LYS A 8 -4.16 15.21 -13.27
C LYS A 8 -5.51 15.37 -12.60
N SER A 9 -6.29 14.29 -12.55
CA SER A 9 -7.56 14.27 -11.81
C SER A 9 -7.33 14.86 -10.40
N PRO A 10 -8.22 15.70 -9.85
CA PRO A 10 -8.14 16.19 -8.47
C PRO A 10 -7.86 15.06 -7.46
N ASP A 11 -8.37 13.87 -7.73
CA ASP A 11 -8.17 12.67 -6.93
C ASP A 11 -6.69 12.26 -6.83
N GLU A 12 -5.88 12.53 -7.85
CA GLU A 12 -4.46 12.18 -7.88
C GLU A 12 -3.66 12.92 -6.79
N LYS A 13 -4.02 14.17 -6.49
CA LYS A 13 -3.36 14.97 -5.44
C LYS A 13 -3.65 14.43 -4.04
N ILE A 14 -4.81 13.82 -3.83
CA ILE A 14 -5.23 13.22 -2.54
C ILE A 14 -4.74 11.77 -2.43
N MET A 15 -4.83 11.01 -3.53
CA MET A 15 -4.52 9.58 -3.54
C MET A 15 -3.03 9.27 -3.52
N LYS A 16 -2.17 10.11 -4.11
CA LYS A 16 -0.71 9.94 -4.03
C LYS A 16 -0.16 9.99 -2.60
N PRO A 17 -0.46 11.02 -1.78
CA PRO A 17 -0.02 11.03 -0.38
C PRO A 17 -0.66 9.90 0.43
N TYR A 18 -1.91 9.54 0.13
CA TYR A 18 -2.57 8.40 0.78
C TYR A 18 -1.89 7.05 0.47
N LEU A 19 -1.58 6.78 -0.81
CA LEU A 19 -0.83 5.58 -1.22
C LEU A 19 0.56 5.53 -0.57
N ARG A 20 1.26 6.67 -0.48
CA ARG A 20 2.55 6.76 0.21
C ARG A 20 2.42 6.43 1.70
N LYS A 21 1.36 6.90 2.37
CA LYS A 21 1.06 6.56 3.76
C LYS A 21 0.87 5.06 3.93
N LEU A 22 0.02 4.44 3.11
CA LEU A 22 -0.23 2.99 3.16
C LEU A 22 1.03 2.16 2.91
N LEU A 23 1.89 2.57 1.96
CA LEU A 23 3.16 1.90 1.70
C LEU A 23 4.13 2.01 2.90
N ARG A 24 4.17 3.16 3.58
CA ARG A 24 4.97 3.34 4.80
C ARG A 24 4.49 2.43 5.93
N GLU A 25 3.18 2.39 6.18
CA GLU A 25 2.56 1.52 7.19
C GLU A 25 2.84 0.05 6.88
N HIS A 26 2.69 -0.36 5.62
CA HIS A 26 3.00 -1.73 5.19
C HIS A 26 4.46 -2.10 5.46
N ARG A 27 5.41 -1.21 5.15
CA ARG A 27 6.85 -1.43 5.42
C ARG A 27 7.16 -1.49 6.92
N ALA A 28 6.56 -0.61 7.72
CA ALA A 28 6.73 -0.61 9.17
C ALA A 28 6.25 -1.93 9.77
N LEU A 29 5.08 -2.39 9.35
CA LEU A 29 4.52 -3.66 9.80
C LEU A 29 5.35 -4.86 9.34
N ASN A 30 5.92 -4.82 8.14
CA ASN A 30 6.83 -5.87 7.68
C ASN A 30 8.08 -5.96 8.56
N ARG A 31 8.71 -4.82 8.86
CA ARG A 31 9.86 -4.76 9.76
C ARG A 31 9.51 -5.27 11.16
N LEU A 32 8.35 -4.88 11.69
CA LEU A 32 7.90 -5.32 13.01
C LEU A 32 7.72 -6.84 13.06
N ILE A 33 7.12 -7.44 12.03
CA ILE A 33 7.01 -8.90 11.90
C ILE A 33 8.40 -9.55 11.87
N ASP A 34 9.32 -9.02 11.06
CA ASP A 34 10.67 -9.59 10.90
C ASP A 34 11.50 -9.50 12.19
N THR A 35 11.28 -8.47 13.00
CA THR A 35 11.98 -8.27 14.29
C THR A 35 11.32 -8.97 15.47
N THR A 36 10.07 -9.42 15.33
CA THR A 36 9.35 -10.10 16.42
C THR A 36 9.86 -11.54 16.56
N LYS A 37 10.72 -11.78 17.56
CA LYS A 37 11.33 -13.10 17.86
C LYS A 37 10.88 -13.71 19.19
N ALA A 38 9.94 -13.09 19.90
CA ALA A 38 9.56 -13.51 21.25
C ALA A 38 8.76 -14.82 21.24
N ILE A 39 9.17 -15.77 22.09
CA ILE A 39 8.43 -17.00 22.39
C ILE A 39 7.11 -16.58 23.06
N GLY A 40 5.98 -16.78 22.37
CA GLY A 40 4.64 -16.35 22.80
C GLY A 40 3.99 -15.31 21.89
N ALA A 41 4.76 -14.58 21.06
CA ALA A 41 4.22 -13.57 20.14
C ALA A 41 3.52 -14.16 18.89
N SER A 42 3.17 -15.44 18.89
CA SER A 42 2.59 -16.13 17.73
C SER A 42 1.24 -15.54 17.32
N GLU A 43 0.40 -15.19 18.29
CA GLU A 43 -0.90 -14.57 18.02
C GLU A 43 -0.77 -13.13 17.52
N ASP A 44 0.14 -12.36 18.11
CA ASP A 44 0.46 -11.00 17.67
C ASP A 44 1.03 -11.00 16.25
N VAL A 45 1.96 -11.91 15.93
CA VAL A 45 2.50 -12.08 14.58
C VAL A 45 1.40 -12.48 13.60
N LYS A 46 0.44 -13.33 13.99
CA LYS A 46 -0.73 -13.65 13.16
C LYS A 46 -1.59 -12.41 12.94
N ALA A 47 -1.86 -11.61 13.97
CA ALA A 47 -2.61 -10.36 13.84
C ALA A 47 -1.91 -9.36 12.92
N MET A 48 -0.59 -9.17 13.09
CA MET A 48 0.23 -8.33 12.23
C MET A 48 0.22 -8.80 10.77
N LYS A 49 0.35 -10.11 10.52
CA LYS A 49 0.27 -10.67 9.15
C LYS A 49 -1.10 -10.41 8.51
N ARG A 50 -2.19 -10.52 9.27
CA ARG A 50 -3.55 -10.19 8.79
C ARG A 50 -3.69 -8.70 8.45
N LEU A 51 -3.17 -7.82 9.29
CA LEU A 51 -3.17 -6.39 9.03
C LEU A 51 -2.33 -6.03 7.79
N ARG A 52 -1.16 -6.67 7.62
CA ARG A 52 -0.29 -6.51 6.45
C ARG A 52 -1.01 -6.89 5.17
N LEU A 53 -1.72 -8.02 5.18
CA LEU A 53 -2.50 -8.48 4.03
C LEU A 53 -3.57 -7.45 3.64
N ARG A 54 -4.35 -6.94 4.61
CA ARG A 54 -5.36 -5.90 4.36
C ARG A 54 -4.75 -4.61 3.79
N LEU A 55 -3.56 -4.21 4.25
CA LEU A 55 -2.84 -3.06 3.70
C LEU A 55 -2.40 -3.31 2.26
N LYS A 56 -1.87 -4.51 1.95
CA LYS A 56 -1.51 -4.92 0.60
C LYS A 56 -2.71 -4.85 -0.34
N ASP A 57 -3.85 -5.39 0.08
CA ASP A 57 -5.07 -5.40 -0.73
C ASP A 57 -5.57 -3.98 -1.03
N LYS A 58 -5.55 -3.09 -0.03
CA LYS A 58 -5.88 -1.67 -0.22
C LYS A 58 -4.92 -0.98 -1.20
N ILE A 59 -3.62 -1.21 -1.06
CA ILE A 59 -2.60 -0.67 -1.97
C ILE A 59 -2.85 -1.17 -3.39
N THR A 60 -3.08 -2.46 -3.59
CA THR A 60 -3.36 -3.05 -4.90
C THR A 60 -4.66 -2.52 -5.49
N ALA A 61 -5.72 -2.36 -4.70
CA ALA A 61 -6.98 -1.77 -5.17
C ALA A 61 -6.78 -0.32 -5.64
N LEU A 62 -6.08 0.50 -4.86
CA LEU A 62 -5.75 1.88 -5.24
C LEU A 62 -4.85 1.95 -6.48
N GLN A 63 -3.85 1.07 -6.56
CA GLN A 63 -3.00 0.97 -7.73
C GLN A 63 -3.77 0.53 -8.97
N ARG A 64 -4.66 -0.46 -8.88
CA ARG A 64 -5.51 -0.88 -10.00
C ARG A 64 -6.46 0.24 -10.44
N HIS A 65 -7.06 0.94 -9.49
CA HIS A 65 -7.95 2.06 -9.77
C HIS A 65 -7.22 3.19 -10.52
N TYR A 66 -6.01 3.53 -10.09
CA TYR A 66 -5.24 4.64 -10.66
C TYR A 66 -4.49 4.25 -11.94
N TYR A 67 -3.83 3.09 -11.94
CA TYR A 67 -2.97 2.70 -13.05
C TYR A 67 -3.73 1.97 -14.17
N ARG A 68 -4.92 1.38 -13.93
CA ARG A 68 -5.90 0.66 -14.81
C ARG A 68 -5.38 -0.04 -16.09
N ARG A 69 -4.08 -0.16 -16.29
CA ARG A 69 -3.37 -0.58 -17.50
C ARG A 69 -1.89 -0.72 -17.17
N GLY A 70 -1.56 -1.77 -16.44
CA GLY A 70 -0.17 -2.06 -16.13
C GLY A 70 -0.08 -3.13 -15.06
N LEU A 71 -0.35 -4.37 -15.47
CA LEU A 71 0.30 -5.61 -15.04
C LEU A 71 -0.61 -6.76 -15.51
N PRO A 72 -0.34 -7.37 -16.68
CA PRO A 72 -0.82 -8.72 -16.94
C PRO A 72 -0.24 -9.65 -15.87
N GLY A 73 -1.03 -10.64 -15.48
CA GLY A 73 -0.65 -11.66 -14.51
C GLY A 73 0.52 -12.51 -14.95
#